data_AF-A0A2U1VXR2-F1
#
_entry.id   AF-A0A2U1VXR2-F1
#
_cell.length_a   1.000
_cell.length_b   1.000
_cell.length_c   1.000
_cell.angle_alpha   90.00
_cell.angle_beta   90.00
_cell.angle_gamma   90.00
#
_symmetry.space_group_name_H-M   'P 1'
#
loop_
_entity.id
_entity.type
_entity.pdbx_description
1 polymer ?
#
loop_
_entity_poly.entity_id
_entity_poly.type
_entity_poly.pdbx_seq_one_letter_code
_entity_poly.pdbx_strand_id
1 'polypeptide(L)'
;MDISPIQYETLVAEFESGLLNALRGHGVGFDHLEIWVPDEDPVKGILNMAESAEALATPDIAVAVRRSTLPAARDGELLALLSQLGSASITPAGDGVVVVVRGLGMASALRNVHHGLRDGMLRRLAALKHEGRLEPQDGLVRIAVDEGPAQLCVLVDPDAGHIVRAASHAGARNPVERAILDALCSAILDTPVDEAADHGAIRALASLRPPETTRPVAGVLHPVNADPAFVPAVRMAHAIRNDYWARMNLPPRYNEFDRLPSTSWLALDGAERMDRVSAVIAAFLAEAGQAEGAIRLLRIDDDLHGQPVRVLVTFGDGIAPNEKPSAMRALERALKLGVEQTLQLYHEQLKDQNAIRRL
;
A
#
# COMPACT_ATOMS: atom_id res chain seq x y z
N MET A 1 -7.84 15.19 13.80
CA MET A 1 -8.01 15.54 15.22
C MET A 1 -7.33 16.86 15.44
N ASP A 2 -7.96 17.78 16.17
CA ASP A 2 -7.27 19.00 16.63
C ASP A 2 -6.25 18.59 17.71
N ILE A 3 -4.99 18.92 17.47
CA ILE A 3 -3.89 18.67 18.42
C ILE A 3 -3.83 19.88 19.34
N SER A 4 -4.01 19.69 20.65
CA SER A 4 -3.88 20.78 21.61
C SER A 4 -2.42 21.24 21.71
N PRO A 5 -2.10 22.52 21.51
CA PRO A 5 -0.73 23.01 21.61
C PRO A 5 -0.18 22.93 23.04
N ILE A 6 1.03 22.40 23.18
CA ILE A 6 1.80 22.40 24.44
C ILE A 6 2.44 23.78 24.61
N GLN A 7 2.28 24.41 25.77
CA GLN A 7 2.86 25.73 26.05
C GLN A 7 4.34 25.58 26.41
N TYR A 8 5.24 26.00 25.51
CA TYR A 8 6.68 25.79 25.63
C TYR A 8 7.25 26.39 26.92
N GLU A 9 6.98 27.66 27.19
CA GLU A 9 7.53 28.36 28.36
C GLU A 9 7.01 27.79 29.68
N THR A 10 5.77 27.33 29.71
CA THR A 10 5.21 26.63 30.89
C THR A 10 5.99 25.35 31.15
N LEU A 11 6.25 24.57 30.09
CA LEU A 11 6.98 23.31 30.19
C LEU A 11 8.43 23.50 30.65
N VAL A 12 9.10 24.54 30.13
CA VAL A 12 10.46 24.92 30.56
C VAL A 12 10.46 25.32 32.03
N ALA A 13 9.54 26.18 32.47
CA ALA A 13 9.45 26.62 33.85
C ALA A 13 9.14 25.46 34.82
N GLU A 14 8.27 24.52 34.41
CA GLU A 14 7.98 23.31 35.18
C GLU A 14 9.20 22.40 35.30
N PHE A 15 9.97 22.24 34.22
CA PHE A 15 11.22 21.48 34.23
C PHE A 15 12.25 22.10 35.17
N GLU A 16 12.49 23.41 35.07
CA GLU A 16 13.42 24.15 35.94
C GLU A 16 13.02 24.10 37.42
N SER A 17 11.72 24.27 37.70
CA SER A 17 11.18 24.10 39.06
C SER A 17 11.36 22.67 39.56
N GLY A 18 11.18 21.69 38.68
CA GLY A 18 11.43 20.28 38.96
C GLY A 18 12.85 20.02 39.43
N LEU A 19 13.86 20.54 38.73
CA LEU A 19 15.28 20.37 39.08
C LEU A 19 15.61 20.82 40.50
N LEU A 20 14.91 21.82 41.03
CA LEU A 20 15.12 22.36 42.37
C LEU A 20 14.36 21.59 43.45
N ASN A 21 13.22 20.97 43.11
CA ASN A 21 12.22 20.53 44.09
C ASN A 21 11.95 19.02 44.15
N ALA A 22 12.43 18.23 43.18
CA ALA A 22 12.31 16.78 43.21
C ALA A 22 13.69 16.10 43.09
N LEU A 23 13.83 14.91 43.70
CA LEU A 23 15.12 14.23 43.82
C LEU A 23 15.31 13.09 42.82
N ARG A 24 14.22 12.56 42.21
CA ARG A 24 14.21 11.51 41.17
C ARG A 24 12.89 11.55 40.37
N GLY A 25 12.94 11.15 39.09
CA GLY A 25 11.75 10.91 38.27
C GLY A 25 11.06 12.17 37.74
N HIS A 26 11.83 13.18 37.31
CA HIS A 26 11.28 14.36 36.68
C HIS A 26 10.75 14.02 35.28
N GLY A 27 9.47 14.27 35.05
CA GLY A 27 8.83 14.20 33.75
C GLY A 27 7.84 15.34 33.61
N VAL A 28 7.66 15.85 32.39
CA VAL A 28 6.92 17.09 32.11
C VAL A 28 5.44 16.87 31.80
N GLY A 29 4.80 15.89 32.44
CA GLY A 29 3.35 15.64 32.36
C GLY A 29 2.83 15.08 31.03
N PHE A 30 3.68 14.95 30.00
CA PHE A 30 3.36 14.32 28.71
C PHE A 30 4.23 13.09 28.50
N ASP A 31 3.60 11.91 28.36
CA ASP A 31 4.30 10.64 28.14
C ASP A 31 5.26 10.71 26.95
N HIS A 32 4.89 11.40 25.88
CA HIS A 32 5.69 11.54 24.67
C HIS A 32 6.83 12.57 24.76
N LEU A 33 7.03 13.18 25.93
CA LEU A 33 8.13 14.09 26.22
C LEU A 33 8.97 13.59 27.41
N GLU A 34 8.90 12.31 27.76
CA GLU A 34 9.64 11.73 28.89
C GLU A 34 11.16 11.94 28.78
N ILE A 35 11.70 11.90 27.55
CA ILE A 35 13.12 12.08 27.27
C ILE A 35 13.51 13.50 26.84
N TRP A 36 12.55 14.42 26.86
CA TRP A 36 12.77 15.80 26.45
C TRP A 36 13.58 16.56 27.52
N VAL A 37 14.53 17.37 27.05
CA VAL A 37 15.27 18.31 27.90
C VAL A 37 15.27 19.69 27.23
N PRO A 38 14.94 20.77 27.97
CA PRO A 38 15.00 22.12 27.42
C PRO A 38 16.44 22.54 27.11
N ASP A 39 16.60 23.41 26.11
CA ASP A 39 17.87 24.01 25.69
C ASP A 39 17.76 25.54 25.82
N GLU A 40 18.87 26.22 26.12
CA GLU A 40 18.94 27.69 26.16
C GLU A 40 18.57 28.31 24.79
N ASP A 41 18.84 27.58 23.71
CA ASP A 41 18.35 27.89 22.38
C ASP A 41 16.94 27.32 22.17
N PRO A 42 15.89 28.16 22.07
CA PRO A 42 14.52 27.72 21.90
C PRO A 42 14.28 26.95 20.60
N VAL A 43 15.08 27.19 19.55
CA VAL A 43 15.00 26.38 18.32
C VAL A 43 15.40 24.94 18.59
N LYS A 44 16.48 24.73 19.34
CA LYS A 44 16.94 23.38 19.72
C LYS A 44 16.00 22.74 20.73
N GLY A 45 15.49 23.52 21.68
CA GLY A 45 14.51 23.04 22.65
C GLY A 45 13.23 22.51 21.97
N ILE A 46 12.69 23.25 20.99
CA ILE A 46 11.50 22.83 20.22
C ILE A 46 11.85 21.65 19.29
N LEU A 47 13.01 21.64 18.65
CA LEU A 47 13.47 20.49 17.86
C LEU A 47 13.53 19.22 18.72
N ASN A 48 14.11 19.31 19.92
CA ASN A 48 14.22 18.18 20.83
C ASN A 48 12.86 17.68 21.32
N MET A 49 11.84 18.55 21.45
CA MET A 49 10.46 18.10 21.70
C MET A 49 9.93 17.23 20.56
N ALA A 50 10.17 17.65 19.32
CA ALA A 50 9.75 16.90 18.14
C ALA A 50 10.50 15.56 18.02
N GLU A 51 11.80 15.53 18.33
CA GLU A 51 12.60 14.29 18.38
C GLU A 51 12.14 13.35 19.50
N SER A 52 11.79 13.89 20.67
CA SER A 52 11.27 13.11 21.79
C SER A 52 9.91 12.49 21.44
N ALA A 53 9.03 13.27 20.82
CA ALA A 53 7.75 12.79 20.31
C ALA A 53 7.94 11.71 19.22
N GLU A 54 8.90 11.88 18.31
CA GLU A 54 9.26 10.85 17.32
C GLU A 54 9.76 9.56 18.01
N ALA A 55 10.69 9.67 18.95
CA ALA A 55 11.28 8.53 19.66
C ALA A 55 10.24 7.71 20.44
N LEU A 56 9.16 8.38 20.89
CA LEU A 56 8.05 7.78 21.61
C LEU A 56 6.81 7.58 20.71
N ALA A 57 7.03 7.50 19.39
CA ALA A 57 6.04 7.14 18.38
C ALA A 57 4.77 8.02 18.35
N THR A 58 4.87 9.29 18.75
CA THR A 58 3.79 10.26 18.64
C THR A 58 3.84 10.93 17.26
N PRO A 59 2.82 10.74 16.41
CA PRO A 59 2.89 11.09 15.00
C PRO A 59 2.82 12.59 14.74
N ASP A 60 2.19 13.36 15.62
CA ASP A 60 2.02 14.80 15.45
C ASP A 60 2.24 15.52 16.79
N ILE A 61 2.83 16.71 16.75
CA ILE A 61 3.02 17.58 17.92
C ILE A 61 2.67 19.03 17.55
N ALA A 62 2.06 19.75 18.50
CA ALA A 62 1.83 21.18 18.41
C ALA A 62 2.44 21.88 19.62
N VAL A 63 3.24 22.92 19.39
CA VAL A 63 3.94 23.67 20.43
C VAL A 63 3.60 25.15 20.27
N ALA A 64 3.02 25.75 21.30
CA ALA A 64 2.81 27.19 21.39
C ALA A 64 4.03 27.83 22.06
N VAL A 65 4.56 28.91 21.45
CA VAL A 65 5.74 29.63 21.94
C VAL A 65 5.57 31.12 21.68
N ARG A 66 5.95 31.97 22.65
CA ARG A 66 5.85 33.43 22.51
C ARG A 66 6.90 33.97 21.55
N ARG A 67 6.61 35.10 20.90
CA ARG A 67 7.58 35.78 20.03
C ARG A 67 8.77 36.37 20.79
N SER A 68 8.62 36.63 22.09
CA SER A 68 9.74 36.99 22.96
C SER A 68 10.76 35.86 23.10
N THR A 69 10.31 34.61 23.04
CA THR A 69 11.12 33.41 23.17
C THR A 69 11.64 32.97 21.80
N LEU A 70 10.77 32.90 20.78
CA LEU A 70 11.13 32.55 19.41
C LEU A 70 10.89 33.74 18.45
N PRO A 71 11.93 34.57 18.20
CA PRO A 71 11.83 35.70 17.27
C PRO A 71 11.55 35.24 15.84
N ALA A 72 10.74 36.00 15.10
CA ALA A 72 10.34 35.67 13.72
C ALA A 72 11.51 35.49 12.74
N ALA A 73 12.65 36.12 13.01
CA ALA A 73 13.86 35.95 12.20
C ALA A 73 14.39 34.50 12.19
N ARG A 74 13.99 33.66 13.15
CA ARG A 74 14.40 32.27 13.28
C ARG A 74 13.37 31.25 12.76
N ASP A 75 12.22 31.71 12.27
CA ASP A 75 11.16 30.84 11.75
C ASP A 75 11.70 29.92 10.63
N GLY A 76 12.52 30.46 9.72
CA GLY A 76 13.10 29.69 8.61
C GLY A 76 14.09 28.61 9.07
N GLU A 77 14.90 28.90 10.10
CA GLU A 77 15.84 27.94 10.69
C GLU A 77 15.09 26.77 11.34
N LEU A 78 14.10 27.09 12.17
CA LEU A 78 13.29 26.08 12.85
C LEU A 78 12.52 25.21 11.86
N LEU A 79 11.87 25.82 10.85
CA LEU A 79 11.15 25.09 9.81
C LEU A 79 12.08 24.14 9.04
N ALA A 80 13.29 24.56 8.69
CA ALA A 80 14.25 23.73 7.97
C ALA A 80 14.68 22.50 8.77
N LEU A 81 14.84 22.62 10.09
CA LEU A 81 15.18 21.51 10.97
C LEU A 81 13.98 20.56 11.16
N LEU A 82 12.81 21.10 11.53
CA LEU A 82 11.62 20.29 11.77
C LEU A 82 11.11 19.58 10.51
N SER A 83 11.35 20.16 9.34
CA SER A 83 11.00 19.54 8.05
C SER A 83 11.77 18.23 7.77
N GLN A 84 12.86 17.96 8.51
CA GLN A 84 13.59 16.69 8.42
C GLN A 84 12.89 15.56 9.18
N LEU A 85 12.05 15.91 10.17
CA LEU A 85 11.34 14.96 11.02
C LEU A 85 9.91 14.71 10.54
N GLY A 86 9.26 15.72 9.96
CA GLY A 86 7.88 15.66 9.46
C GLY A 86 7.49 16.90 8.65
N SER A 87 6.20 17.06 8.34
CA SER A 87 5.67 18.28 7.71
C SER A 87 5.49 19.37 8.76
N ALA A 88 6.29 20.44 8.69
CA ALA A 88 6.33 21.50 9.69
C ALA A 88 5.62 22.78 9.20
N SER A 89 4.94 23.47 10.10
CA SER A 89 4.31 24.77 9.85
C SER A 89 4.35 25.66 11.09
N ILE A 90 4.40 26.98 10.89
CA ILE A 90 4.33 27.97 11.96
C ILE A 90 3.16 28.90 11.65
N THR A 91 2.21 29.00 12.59
CA THR A 91 1.04 29.87 12.47
C THR A 91 1.00 30.90 13.60
N PRO A 92 0.76 32.19 13.33
CA PRO A 92 0.58 33.20 14.38
C PRO A 92 -0.55 32.85 15.35
N ALA A 93 -0.33 33.07 16.65
CA ALA A 93 -1.33 32.87 17.68
C ALA A 93 -1.10 33.84 18.85
N GLY A 94 -1.95 34.86 18.97
CA GLY A 94 -1.83 35.87 20.04
C GLY A 94 -0.50 36.64 19.98
N ASP A 95 0.25 36.62 21.09
CA ASP A 95 1.60 37.19 21.25
C ASP A 95 2.73 36.23 20.82
N GLY A 96 2.36 35.07 20.28
CA GLY A 96 3.26 33.99 19.92
C GLY A 96 2.95 33.35 18.57
N VAL A 97 3.40 32.11 18.44
CA VAL A 97 3.12 31.22 17.33
C VAL A 97 2.80 29.83 17.84
N VAL A 98 2.07 29.08 17.03
CA VAL A 98 1.95 27.64 17.16
C VAL A 98 2.79 27.00 16.06
N VAL A 99 3.76 26.19 16.48
CA VAL A 99 4.57 25.33 15.63
C VAL A 99 3.91 23.97 15.60
N VAL A 100 3.54 23.48 14.42
CA VAL A 100 2.94 22.15 14.23
C VAL A 100 3.86 21.31 13.37
N VAL A 101 4.20 20.12 13.86
CA VAL A 101 4.90 19.10 13.07
C VAL A 101 4.00 17.89 12.95
N ARG A 102 3.72 17.48 11.71
CA ARG A 102 2.88 16.33 11.40
C ARG A 102 3.66 15.21 10.75
N GLY A 103 3.26 13.97 11.01
CA GLY A 103 3.92 12.79 10.45
C GLY A 103 5.37 12.62 10.92
N LEU A 104 5.64 12.93 12.19
CA LEU A 104 6.91 12.64 12.86
C LEU A 104 7.28 11.17 12.68
N GLY A 105 8.55 10.92 12.35
CA GLY A 105 9.08 9.57 12.15
C GLY A 105 8.67 8.91 10.83
N MET A 106 7.84 9.54 9.99
CA MET A 106 7.44 8.97 8.70
C MET A 106 8.64 8.90 7.73
N ALA A 107 9.44 9.96 7.64
CA ALA A 107 10.67 9.95 6.84
C ALA A 107 11.69 8.96 7.40
N SER A 108 11.84 8.90 8.73
CA SER A 108 12.77 8.00 9.43
C SER A 108 12.40 6.52 9.25
N ALA A 109 11.13 6.17 9.44
CA ALA A 109 10.63 4.81 9.28
C ALA A 109 10.81 4.29 7.85
N LEU A 110 10.66 5.17 6.85
CA LEU A 110 10.82 4.81 5.44
C LEU A 110 12.28 4.79 4.96
N ARG A 111 13.25 5.36 5.72
CA ARG A 111 14.68 5.33 5.36
C ARG A 111 15.20 3.90 5.20
N ASN A 112 14.76 2.99 6.07
CA ASN A 112 15.23 1.61 6.06
C ASN A 112 14.44 0.69 5.12
N VAL A 113 13.37 1.21 4.50
CA VAL A 113 12.59 0.46 3.51
C VAL A 113 13.28 0.51 2.15
N HIS A 114 13.20 -0.59 1.41
CA HIS A 114 13.66 -0.65 0.01
C HIS A 114 13.10 0.55 -0.79
N HIS A 115 13.99 1.35 -1.39
CA HIS A 115 13.66 2.62 -2.06
C HIS A 115 12.49 2.51 -3.04
N GLY A 116 12.41 1.43 -3.81
CA GLY A 116 11.31 1.16 -4.76
C GLY A 116 9.92 0.93 -4.14
N LEU A 117 9.77 0.97 -2.81
CA LEU A 117 8.49 0.86 -2.11
C LEU A 117 8.06 2.16 -1.43
N ARG A 118 8.98 3.11 -1.22
CA ARG A 118 8.75 4.29 -0.38
C ARG A 118 7.58 5.13 -0.88
N ASP A 119 7.54 5.42 -2.18
CA ASP A 119 6.47 6.23 -2.77
C ASP A 119 5.11 5.57 -2.65
N GLY A 120 5.04 4.25 -2.85
CA GLY A 120 3.78 3.51 -2.70
C GLY A 120 3.31 3.46 -1.26
N MET A 121 4.23 3.32 -0.30
CA MET A 121 3.91 3.39 1.12
C MET A 121 3.42 4.78 1.53
N LEU A 122 4.07 5.85 1.05
CA LEU A 122 3.63 7.23 1.29
C LEU A 122 2.23 7.47 0.73
N ARG A 123 1.96 7.07 -0.53
CA ARG A 123 0.62 7.16 -1.12
C ARG A 123 -0.40 6.37 -0.31
N ARG A 124 -0.04 5.18 0.18
CA ARG A 124 -0.93 4.35 0.99
C ARG A 124 -1.25 4.99 2.34
N LEU A 125 -0.24 5.51 3.03
CA LEU A 125 -0.38 6.19 4.33
C LEU A 125 -1.24 7.45 4.23
N ALA A 126 -1.15 8.18 3.12
CA ALA A 126 -1.98 9.36 2.87
C ALA A 126 -3.47 9.03 2.65
N ALA A 127 -3.80 7.78 2.32
CA ALA A 127 -5.15 7.36 1.94
C ALA A 127 -5.48 5.96 2.46
N LEU A 128 -5.34 5.76 3.78
CA LEU A 128 -5.67 4.49 4.44
C LEU A 128 -7.17 4.21 4.32
N LYS A 129 -7.51 2.95 4.04
CA LYS A 129 -8.90 2.53 3.79
C LYS A 129 -9.42 1.50 4.78
N HIS A 130 -8.52 0.75 5.41
CA HIS A 130 -8.86 -0.44 6.18
C HIS A 130 -8.40 -0.34 7.64
N GLU A 131 -7.97 0.84 8.09
CA GLU A 131 -7.60 1.03 9.48
C GLU A 131 -8.83 1.14 10.38
N GLY A 132 -8.80 0.41 11.49
CA GLY A 132 -9.82 0.45 12.52
C GLY A 132 -10.31 -0.94 12.92
N ARG A 133 -11.48 -0.96 13.54
CA ARG A 133 -12.11 -2.17 14.03
C ARG A 133 -13.15 -2.66 13.04
N LEU A 134 -13.14 -3.96 12.77
CA LEU A 134 -14.15 -4.64 11.97
C LEU A 134 -15.13 -5.38 12.88
N GLU A 135 -16.37 -4.92 12.87
CA GLU A 135 -17.47 -5.51 13.64
C GLU A 135 -17.99 -6.80 12.99
N PRO A 136 -18.52 -7.74 13.79
CA PRO A 136 -19.20 -8.93 13.26
C PRO A 136 -20.36 -8.55 12.33
N GLN A 137 -20.60 -9.40 11.32
CA GLN A 137 -21.75 -9.29 10.42
C GLN A 137 -22.43 -10.66 10.30
N ASP A 138 -23.76 -10.66 10.24
CA ASP A 138 -24.55 -11.88 10.16
C ASP A 138 -24.18 -12.70 8.91
N GLY A 139 -24.06 -14.02 9.08
CA GLY A 139 -23.67 -14.94 8.01
C GLY A 139 -22.17 -14.94 7.69
N LEU A 140 -21.37 -14.04 8.26
CA LEU A 140 -19.92 -14.00 8.06
C LEU A 140 -19.15 -14.49 9.29
N VAL A 141 -18.07 -15.22 9.04
CA VAL A 141 -17.16 -15.70 10.09
C VAL A 141 -16.08 -14.65 10.32
N ARG A 142 -16.05 -14.08 11.54
CA ARG A 142 -15.02 -13.12 11.95
C ARG A 142 -13.79 -13.83 12.50
N ILE A 143 -12.64 -13.58 11.87
CA ILE A 143 -11.32 -14.03 12.33
C ILE A 143 -10.46 -12.81 12.65
N ALA A 144 -9.73 -12.86 13.76
CA ALA A 144 -8.78 -11.81 14.14
C ALA A 144 -7.50 -12.48 14.67
N VAL A 145 -6.35 -11.99 14.22
CA VAL A 145 -5.03 -12.46 14.65
C VAL A 145 -4.16 -11.29 15.04
N ASP A 146 -3.37 -11.50 16.08
CA ASP A 146 -2.48 -10.50 16.65
C ASP A 146 -1.01 -10.86 16.36
N GLU A 147 -0.19 -9.84 16.14
CA GLU A 147 1.26 -9.94 15.93
C GLU A 147 1.91 -8.76 16.68
N GLY A 148 2.19 -8.97 17.97
CA GLY A 148 2.52 -7.87 18.88
C GLY A 148 1.29 -6.98 19.12
N PRO A 149 1.40 -5.64 19.00
CA PRO A 149 0.25 -4.74 19.13
C PRO A 149 -0.60 -4.66 17.86
N ALA A 150 -0.10 -5.17 16.73
CA ALA A 150 -0.80 -5.14 15.45
C ALA A 150 -1.85 -6.26 15.36
N GLN A 151 -3.03 -5.94 14.88
CA GLN A 151 -4.11 -6.89 14.63
C GLN A 151 -4.54 -6.84 13.16
N LEU A 152 -4.79 -8.01 12.58
CA LEU A 152 -5.44 -8.18 11.28
C LEU A 152 -6.76 -8.90 11.53
N CYS A 153 -7.87 -8.34 11.04
CA CYS A 153 -9.19 -8.92 11.18
C CYS A 153 -9.87 -9.01 9.82
N VAL A 154 -10.58 -10.12 9.59
CA VAL A 154 -11.34 -10.37 8.37
C VAL A 154 -12.74 -10.91 8.66
N LEU A 155 -13.67 -10.67 7.74
CA LEU A 155 -14.95 -11.35 7.67
C LEU A 155 -14.96 -12.27 6.44
N VAL A 156 -15.19 -13.55 6.66
CA VAL A 156 -15.17 -14.59 5.62
C VAL A 156 -16.58 -15.12 5.40
N ASP A 157 -17.00 -15.17 4.15
CA ASP A 157 -18.27 -15.73 3.68
C ASP A 157 -18.08 -17.23 3.41
N PRO A 158 -18.60 -18.12 4.29
CA PRO A 158 -18.43 -19.57 4.13
C PRO A 158 -19.22 -20.12 2.94
N ASP A 159 -20.32 -19.47 2.55
CA ASP A 159 -21.26 -19.99 1.55
C ASP A 159 -20.86 -19.59 0.13
N ALA A 160 -20.10 -18.50 -0.02
CA ALA A 160 -19.59 -18.04 -1.32
C ALA A 160 -18.21 -18.61 -1.68
N GLY A 161 -17.81 -19.78 -1.14
CA GLY A 161 -16.50 -20.37 -1.42
C GLY A 161 -15.38 -19.85 -0.52
N HIS A 162 -15.71 -19.47 0.72
CA HIS A 162 -14.75 -19.03 1.74
C HIS A 162 -14.05 -17.69 1.39
N ILE A 163 -14.82 -16.75 0.84
CA ILE A 163 -14.35 -15.46 0.33
C ILE A 163 -14.21 -14.42 1.45
N VAL A 164 -13.10 -13.69 1.47
CA VAL A 164 -12.91 -12.54 2.35
C VAL A 164 -13.74 -11.36 1.84
N ARG A 165 -14.78 -10.98 2.60
CA ARG A 165 -15.70 -9.88 2.25
C ARG A 165 -15.30 -8.53 2.84
N ALA A 166 -14.63 -8.56 3.98
CA ALA A 166 -14.11 -7.36 4.62
C ALA A 166 -12.80 -7.69 5.33
N ALA A 167 -11.93 -6.68 5.42
CA ALA A 167 -10.65 -6.77 6.10
C ALA A 167 -10.33 -5.42 6.76
N SER A 168 -9.76 -5.48 7.96
CA SER A 168 -9.27 -4.31 8.70
C SER A 168 -7.96 -4.62 9.42
N HIS A 169 -7.19 -3.58 9.71
CA HIS A 169 -6.05 -3.66 10.60
C HIS A 169 -6.10 -2.58 11.69
N ALA A 170 -5.45 -2.85 12.81
CA ALA A 170 -5.33 -1.90 13.92
C ALA A 170 -4.00 -2.10 14.66
N GLY A 171 -3.55 -1.09 15.40
CA GLY A 171 -2.42 -1.23 16.34
C GLY A 171 -1.05 -1.44 15.69
N ALA A 172 -0.87 -1.09 14.41
CA ALA A 172 0.42 -1.17 13.73
C ALA A 172 1.50 -0.38 14.49
N ARG A 173 2.70 -0.97 14.63
CA ARG A 173 3.81 -0.42 15.43
C ARG A 173 4.45 0.83 14.84
N ASN A 174 4.42 0.95 13.53
CA ASN A 174 5.08 2.03 12.80
C ASN A 174 4.40 2.26 11.44
N PRO A 175 4.72 3.36 10.74
CA PRO A 175 4.12 3.69 9.45
C PRO A 175 4.34 2.63 8.36
N VAL A 176 5.47 1.91 8.39
CA VAL A 176 5.78 0.87 7.39
C VAL A 176 4.83 -0.31 7.53
N GLU A 177 4.70 -0.84 8.75
CA GLU A 177 3.77 -1.92 9.05
C GLU A 177 2.32 -1.50 8.76
N ARG A 178 1.94 -0.28 9.13
CA ARG A 178 0.62 0.29 8.87
C ARG A 178 0.31 0.33 7.37
N ALA A 179 1.26 0.77 6.54
CA ALA A 179 1.10 0.80 5.08
C ALA A 179 0.96 -0.61 4.48
N ILE A 180 1.77 -1.56 4.96
CA ILE A 180 1.76 -2.95 4.50
C ILE A 180 0.43 -3.64 4.87
N LEU A 181 -0.02 -3.50 6.11
CA LEU A 181 -1.28 -4.10 6.57
C LEU A 181 -2.48 -3.52 5.82
N ASP A 182 -2.51 -2.21 5.59
CA ASP A 182 -3.58 -1.58 4.81
C ASP A 182 -3.60 -2.08 3.36
N ALA A 183 -2.41 -2.19 2.73
CA ALA A 183 -2.27 -2.75 1.40
C ALA A 183 -2.68 -4.23 1.34
N LEU A 184 -2.33 -5.03 2.37
CA LEU A 184 -2.76 -6.42 2.51
C LEU A 184 -4.28 -6.52 2.60
N CYS A 185 -4.93 -5.71 3.45
CA CYS A 185 -6.39 -5.70 3.56
C CYS A 185 -7.05 -5.49 2.21
N SER A 186 -6.60 -4.51 1.40
CA SER A 186 -7.13 -4.35 0.03
C SER A 186 -6.84 -5.54 -0.88
N ALA A 187 -5.65 -6.14 -0.77
CA ALA A 187 -5.19 -7.20 -1.66
C ALA A 187 -5.96 -8.53 -1.48
N ILE A 188 -6.49 -8.77 -0.28
CA ILE A 188 -7.19 -10.02 0.06
C ILE A 188 -8.71 -9.94 -0.13
N LEU A 189 -9.28 -8.75 -0.35
CA LEU A 189 -10.71 -8.62 -0.60
C LEU A 189 -11.14 -9.38 -1.86
N ASP A 190 -12.32 -9.99 -1.77
CA ASP A 190 -12.92 -10.79 -2.85
C ASP A 190 -11.99 -11.91 -3.34
N THR A 191 -11.24 -12.49 -2.41
CA THR A 191 -10.44 -13.70 -2.64
C THR A 191 -10.74 -14.75 -1.57
N PRO A 192 -10.62 -16.04 -1.88
CA PRO A 192 -10.71 -17.08 -0.87
C PRO A 192 -9.63 -16.90 0.18
N VAL A 193 -9.91 -17.37 1.40
CA VAL A 193 -8.95 -17.31 2.51
C VAL A 193 -7.59 -17.95 2.19
N ASP A 194 -7.55 -18.94 1.30
CA ASP A 194 -6.30 -19.59 0.88
C ASP A 194 -5.49 -18.68 -0.03
N GLU A 195 -6.16 -18.04 -0.99
CA GLU A 195 -5.55 -17.06 -1.88
C GLU A 195 -5.07 -15.83 -1.10
N ALA A 196 -5.82 -15.42 -0.09
CA ALA A 196 -5.41 -14.38 0.83
C ALA A 196 -4.11 -14.72 1.57
N ALA A 197 -3.96 -15.97 2.01
CA ALA A 197 -2.76 -16.45 2.69
C ALA A 197 -1.56 -16.56 1.74
N ASP A 198 -1.74 -17.23 0.61
CA ASP A 198 -0.64 -17.61 -0.29
C ASP A 198 -0.17 -16.42 -1.17
N HIS A 199 -1.10 -15.56 -1.59
CA HIS A 199 -0.82 -14.49 -2.55
C HIS A 199 -1.13 -13.08 -2.03
N GLY A 200 -1.80 -12.92 -0.88
CA GLY A 200 -2.18 -11.61 -0.34
C GLY A 200 -0.99 -10.67 -0.17
N ALA A 201 0.09 -11.14 0.46
CA ALA A 201 1.30 -10.32 0.65
C ALA A 201 2.03 -10.01 -0.67
N ILE A 202 1.99 -10.91 -1.65
CA ILE A 202 2.57 -10.72 -2.99
C ILE A 202 1.82 -9.60 -3.71
N ARG A 203 0.49 -9.63 -3.67
CA ARG A 203 -0.38 -8.59 -4.25
C ARG A 203 -0.24 -7.25 -3.51
N ALA A 204 -0.12 -7.28 -2.18
CA ALA A 204 0.16 -6.08 -1.38
C ALA A 204 1.47 -5.42 -1.81
N LEU A 205 2.56 -6.20 -1.90
CA LEU A 205 3.85 -5.73 -2.42
C LEU A 205 3.71 -5.15 -3.83
N ALA A 206 3.02 -5.84 -4.74
CA ALA A 206 2.82 -5.36 -6.11
C ALA A 206 2.11 -3.99 -6.14
N SER A 207 1.11 -3.78 -5.29
CA SER A 207 0.38 -2.50 -5.21
C SER A 207 1.19 -1.35 -4.61
N LEU A 208 2.17 -1.66 -3.76
CA LEU A 208 3.08 -0.67 -3.16
C LEU A 208 4.25 -0.30 -4.09
N ARG A 209 4.42 -1.01 -5.21
CA ARG A 209 5.48 -0.70 -6.18
C ARG A 209 4.99 0.29 -7.24
N PRO A 210 5.82 1.28 -7.62
CA PRO A 210 5.55 2.09 -8.80
C PRO A 210 5.57 1.19 -10.06
N PRO A 211 4.61 1.37 -11.00
CA PRO A 211 4.55 0.59 -12.25
C PRO A 211 5.83 0.65 -13.07
N GLU A 212 6.57 1.76 -12.99
CA GLU A 212 7.69 2.09 -13.86
C GLU A 212 9.07 1.77 -13.26
N THR A 213 9.14 1.21 -12.05
CA THR A 213 10.43 0.87 -11.44
C THR A 213 11.04 -0.38 -12.06
N THR A 214 11.86 -0.18 -13.10
CA THR A 214 12.73 -1.21 -13.66
C THR A 214 13.74 -1.66 -12.62
N ARG A 215 13.71 -2.95 -12.25
CA ARG A 215 14.72 -3.50 -11.34
C ARG A 215 16.04 -3.68 -12.09
N PRO A 216 17.19 -3.35 -11.49
CA PRO A 216 18.50 -3.60 -12.09
C PRO A 216 18.74 -5.09 -12.40
N VAL A 217 18.09 -5.99 -11.64
CA VAL A 217 18.17 -7.44 -11.81
C VAL A 217 16.77 -8.02 -11.97
N ALA A 218 16.57 -8.78 -13.05
CA ALA A 218 15.36 -9.56 -13.27
C ALA A 218 15.34 -10.75 -12.32
N GLY A 219 14.30 -10.85 -11.49
CA GLY A 219 14.10 -11.96 -10.56
C GLY A 219 12.75 -11.87 -9.85
N VAL A 220 12.23 -13.00 -9.40
CA VAL A 220 10.98 -13.07 -8.63
C VAL A 220 11.18 -12.33 -7.31
N LEU A 221 10.39 -11.28 -7.09
CA LEU A 221 10.42 -10.52 -5.84
C LEU A 221 9.36 -11.07 -4.89
N HIS A 222 9.80 -11.89 -3.96
CA HIS A 222 8.95 -12.36 -2.87
C HIS A 222 8.88 -11.28 -1.76
N PRO A 223 7.72 -11.06 -1.08
CA PRO A 223 7.57 -10.05 -0.03
C PRO A 223 8.69 -10.03 1.01
N VAL A 224 9.04 -11.18 1.57
CA VAL A 224 10.09 -11.30 2.61
C VAL A 224 11.50 -10.99 2.09
N ASN A 225 11.74 -11.16 0.79
CA ASN A 225 13.00 -10.81 0.13
C ASN A 225 13.02 -9.34 -0.30
N ALA A 226 11.85 -8.73 -0.48
CA ALA A 226 11.71 -7.33 -0.82
C ALA A 226 12.03 -6.45 0.39
N ASP A 227 11.46 -6.80 1.54
CA ASP A 227 11.70 -6.12 2.80
C ASP A 227 11.28 -7.02 3.99
N PRO A 228 12.09 -7.15 5.05
CA PRO A 228 11.72 -7.87 6.27
C PRO A 228 10.41 -7.37 6.91
N ALA A 229 10.00 -6.13 6.66
CA ALA A 229 8.74 -5.57 7.16
C ALA A 229 7.49 -6.32 6.68
N PHE A 230 7.56 -7.14 5.62
CA PHE A 230 6.44 -7.98 5.18
C PHE A 230 6.26 -9.27 6.00
N VAL A 231 7.27 -9.68 6.78
CA VAL A 231 7.22 -10.95 7.52
C VAL A 231 6.03 -11.03 8.48
N PRO A 232 5.72 -10.00 9.31
CA PRO A 232 4.49 -9.95 10.11
C PRO A 232 3.22 -10.18 9.30
N ALA A 233 3.07 -9.45 8.18
CA ALA A 233 1.88 -9.52 7.34
C ALA A 233 1.66 -10.91 6.72
N VAL A 234 2.74 -11.57 6.27
CA VAL A 234 2.68 -12.96 5.75
C VAL A 234 2.24 -13.93 6.84
N ARG A 235 2.83 -13.83 8.06
CA ARG A 235 2.43 -14.69 9.18
C ARG A 235 0.96 -14.50 9.55
N MET A 236 0.50 -13.26 9.64
CA MET A 236 -0.89 -12.94 9.96
C MET A 236 -1.84 -13.51 8.91
N ALA A 237 -1.55 -13.37 7.61
CA ALA A 237 -2.39 -13.93 6.55
C ALA A 237 -2.51 -15.47 6.64
N HIS A 238 -1.41 -16.16 6.94
CA HIS A 238 -1.43 -17.61 7.18
C HIS A 238 -2.18 -17.98 8.47
N ALA A 239 -2.04 -17.18 9.52
CA ALA A 239 -2.74 -17.40 10.79
C ALA A 239 -4.26 -17.23 10.62
N ILE A 240 -4.71 -16.24 9.84
CA ILE A 240 -6.13 -16.07 9.46
C ILE A 240 -6.67 -17.35 8.82
N ARG A 241 -5.97 -17.88 7.80
CA ARG A 241 -6.39 -19.12 7.12
C ARG A 241 -6.45 -20.30 8.07
N ASN A 242 -5.41 -20.49 8.88
CA ASN A 242 -5.33 -21.64 9.78
C ASN A 242 -6.43 -21.60 10.84
N ASP A 243 -6.72 -20.43 11.44
CA ASP A 243 -7.81 -20.27 12.40
C ASP A 243 -9.18 -20.49 11.74
N TYR A 244 -9.39 -19.92 10.54
CA TYR A 244 -10.63 -20.14 9.79
C TYR A 244 -10.87 -21.62 9.48
N TRP A 245 -9.87 -22.33 8.97
CA TRP A 245 -9.98 -23.77 8.68
C TRP A 245 -10.26 -24.60 9.92
N ALA A 246 -9.60 -24.30 11.04
CA ALA A 246 -9.83 -24.99 12.30
C ALA A 246 -11.28 -24.84 12.78
N ARG A 247 -11.85 -23.64 12.65
CA ARG A 247 -13.25 -23.37 13.03
C ARG A 247 -14.27 -24.00 12.09
N MET A 248 -13.97 -24.05 10.80
CA MET A 248 -14.86 -24.59 9.77
C MET A 248 -14.70 -26.11 9.58
N ASN A 249 -13.72 -26.73 10.23
CA ASN A 249 -13.37 -28.15 10.09
C ASN A 249 -13.20 -28.58 8.61
N LEU A 250 -12.49 -27.76 7.83
CA LEU A 250 -12.29 -27.97 6.39
C LEU A 250 -11.14 -28.96 6.13
N PRO A 251 -11.25 -29.82 5.11
CA PRO A 251 -10.13 -30.65 4.67
C PRO A 251 -9.03 -29.81 4.02
N PRO A 252 -7.77 -30.29 3.99
CA PRO A 252 -6.72 -29.67 3.19
C PRO A 252 -7.14 -29.59 1.72
N ARG A 253 -6.92 -28.44 1.09
CA ARG A 253 -7.26 -28.17 -0.31
C ARG A 253 -6.12 -27.45 -1.02
N TYR A 254 -6.02 -27.67 -2.33
CA TYR A 254 -5.14 -26.89 -3.19
C TYR A 254 -5.83 -25.58 -3.55
N ASN A 255 -5.04 -24.51 -3.60
CA ASN A 255 -5.53 -23.22 -4.05
C ASN A 255 -5.61 -23.21 -5.59
N GLU A 256 -6.81 -23.43 -6.11
CA GLU A 256 -7.14 -23.40 -7.54
C GLU A 256 -7.96 -22.14 -7.90
N PHE A 257 -7.83 -21.07 -7.11
CA PHE A 257 -8.67 -19.88 -7.30
C PHE A 257 -8.27 -19.09 -8.55
N ASP A 258 -9.20 -19.00 -9.49
CA ASP A 258 -9.19 -18.04 -10.58
C ASP A 258 -10.17 -16.89 -10.33
N ARG A 259 -9.69 -15.66 -10.52
CA ARG A 259 -10.54 -14.47 -10.35
C ARG A 259 -11.55 -14.41 -11.49
N LEU A 260 -12.83 -14.25 -11.16
CA LEU A 260 -13.89 -14.01 -12.14
C LEU A 260 -13.77 -12.60 -12.74
N PRO A 261 -14.19 -12.39 -14.01
CA PRO A 261 -14.25 -11.06 -14.61
C PRO A 261 -15.20 -10.13 -13.85
N SER A 262 -14.97 -8.83 -13.97
CA SER A 262 -15.83 -7.83 -13.34
C SER A 262 -17.26 -7.88 -13.89
N THR A 263 -18.23 -7.50 -13.05
CA THR A 263 -19.64 -7.40 -13.47
C THR A 263 -19.83 -6.41 -14.62
N SER A 264 -19.02 -5.34 -14.67
CA SER A 264 -19.03 -4.37 -15.77
C SER A 264 -18.55 -4.97 -17.09
N TRP A 265 -17.60 -5.91 -17.07
CA TRP A 265 -17.18 -6.65 -18.26
C TRP A 265 -18.23 -7.67 -18.72
N LEU A 266 -18.83 -8.39 -17.76
CA LEU A 266 -19.85 -9.40 -18.03
C LEU A 266 -21.15 -8.78 -18.56
N ALA A 267 -21.44 -7.53 -18.22
CA ALA A 267 -22.60 -6.79 -18.72
C ALA A 267 -22.51 -6.38 -20.20
N LEU A 268 -21.30 -6.34 -20.77
CA LEU A 268 -21.12 -5.97 -22.17
C LEU A 268 -21.63 -7.07 -23.11
N ASP A 269 -22.08 -6.70 -24.30
CA ASP A 269 -22.30 -7.67 -25.38
C ASP A 269 -21.01 -7.99 -26.15
N GLY A 270 -21.09 -8.91 -27.12
CA GLY A 270 -19.92 -9.31 -27.91
C GLY A 270 -19.31 -8.17 -28.73
N ALA A 271 -20.13 -7.27 -29.28
CA ALA A 271 -19.65 -6.16 -30.10
C ALA A 271 -18.97 -5.10 -29.21
N GLU A 272 -19.58 -4.76 -28.08
CA GLU A 272 -19.02 -3.82 -27.11
C GLU A 272 -17.67 -4.29 -26.57
N ARG A 273 -17.51 -5.60 -26.30
CA ARG A 273 -16.23 -6.18 -25.90
C ARG A 273 -15.16 -6.05 -26.99
N MET A 274 -15.53 -6.37 -28.23
CA MET A 274 -14.63 -6.26 -29.37
C MET A 274 -14.16 -4.82 -29.59
N ASP A 275 -15.07 -3.84 -29.49
CA ASP A 275 -14.75 -2.42 -29.65
C ASP A 275 -13.80 -1.94 -28.56
N ARG A 276 -14.06 -2.31 -27.31
CA ARG A 276 -13.24 -1.88 -26.16
C ARG A 276 -11.82 -2.44 -26.20
N VAL A 277 -11.68 -3.71 -26.57
CA VAL A 277 -10.37 -4.35 -26.77
C VAL A 277 -9.64 -3.74 -27.97
N SER A 278 -10.35 -3.51 -29.09
CA SER A 278 -9.77 -2.91 -30.29
C SER A 278 -9.28 -1.48 -30.05
N ALA A 279 -10.01 -0.68 -29.27
CA ALA A 279 -9.62 0.67 -28.90
C ALA A 279 -8.29 0.68 -28.11
N VAL A 280 -8.10 -0.26 -27.18
CA VAL A 280 -6.84 -0.38 -26.42
C VAL A 280 -5.69 -0.87 -27.31
N ILE A 281 -5.94 -1.81 -28.23
CA ILE A 281 -4.93 -2.23 -29.22
C ILE A 281 -4.50 -1.04 -30.08
N ALA A 282 -5.45 -0.24 -30.58
CA ALA A 282 -5.15 0.93 -31.40
C ALA A 282 -4.31 1.97 -30.64
N ALA A 283 -4.69 2.29 -29.39
CA ALA A 283 -3.93 3.19 -28.54
C ALA A 283 -2.51 2.69 -28.26
N PHE A 284 -2.36 1.39 -27.98
CA PHE A 284 -1.07 0.74 -27.77
C PHE A 284 -0.15 0.84 -29.01
N LEU A 285 -0.71 0.60 -30.20
CA LEU A 285 0.06 0.72 -31.45
C LEU A 285 0.48 2.16 -31.72
N ALA A 286 -0.41 3.13 -31.48
CA ALA A 286 -0.12 4.55 -31.66
C ALA A 286 1.01 5.03 -30.74
N GLU A 287 0.98 4.64 -29.46
CA GLU A 287 2.02 4.97 -28.48
C GLU A 287 3.38 4.34 -28.85
N ALA A 288 3.36 3.13 -29.40
CA ALA A 288 4.56 2.43 -29.86
C ALA A 288 5.07 2.90 -31.24
N GLY A 289 4.40 3.87 -31.89
CA GLY A 289 4.73 4.32 -33.25
C GLY A 289 4.57 3.23 -34.32
N GLN A 290 3.73 2.23 -34.05
CA GLN A 290 3.48 1.10 -34.94
C GLN A 290 2.35 1.40 -35.92
N ALA A 291 2.41 0.79 -37.10
CA ALA A 291 1.37 0.96 -38.11
C ALA A 291 0.02 0.40 -37.65
N GLU A 292 -1.06 1.04 -38.09
CA GLU A 292 -2.42 0.55 -37.87
C GLU A 292 -2.56 -0.87 -38.46
N GLY A 293 -3.05 -1.80 -37.65
CA GLY A 293 -3.20 -3.20 -38.04
C GLY A 293 -1.92 -4.05 -37.97
N ALA A 294 -0.84 -3.55 -37.38
CA ALA A 294 0.33 -4.35 -37.03
C ALA A 294 -0.01 -5.48 -36.03
N ILE A 295 -0.99 -5.23 -35.15
CA ILE A 295 -1.68 -6.24 -34.34
C ILE A 295 -3.17 -6.08 -34.57
N ARG A 296 -3.90 -7.17 -34.81
CA ARG A 296 -5.34 -7.15 -35.05
C ARG A 296 -6.06 -8.12 -34.12
N LEU A 297 -7.16 -7.66 -33.54
CA LEU A 297 -8.10 -8.50 -32.82
C LEU A 297 -8.84 -9.39 -33.81
N LEU A 298 -8.80 -10.70 -33.58
CA LEU A 298 -9.59 -11.66 -34.36
C LEU A 298 -10.93 -11.92 -33.70
N ARG A 299 -10.92 -12.30 -32.41
CA ARG A 299 -12.10 -12.64 -31.64
C ARG A 299 -11.80 -12.70 -30.15
N ILE A 300 -12.86 -12.80 -29.37
CA ILE A 300 -12.82 -13.07 -27.93
C ILE A 300 -13.59 -14.38 -27.70
N ASP A 301 -12.89 -15.39 -27.19
CA ASP A 301 -13.44 -16.72 -26.92
C ASP A 301 -13.73 -16.89 -25.42
N ASP A 302 -14.66 -17.80 -25.09
CA ASP A 302 -14.89 -18.24 -23.72
C ASP A 302 -13.74 -19.16 -23.25
N ASP A 303 -13.31 -18.98 -22.00
CA ASP A 303 -12.22 -19.77 -21.41
C ASP A 303 -12.44 -20.05 -19.92
N LEU A 304 -11.74 -19.36 -19.01
CA LEU A 304 -11.83 -19.56 -17.56
C LEU A 304 -13.30 -19.56 -17.11
N HIS A 305 -13.77 -20.71 -16.61
CA HIS A 305 -15.16 -20.93 -16.19
C HIS A 305 -16.22 -20.54 -17.23
N GLY A 306 -15.91 -20.73 -18.53
CA GLY A 306 -16.80 -20.39 -19.63
C GLY A 306 -17.04 -18.89 -19.81
N GLN A 307 -16.13 -18.05 -19.32
CA GLN A 307 -16.25 -16.59 -19.42
C GLN A 307 -15.48 -16.03 -20.63
N PRO A 308 -15.96 -14.94 -21.26
CA PRO A 308 -15.36 -14.36 -22.47
C PRO A 308 -14.10 -13.56 -22.13
N VAL A 309 -12.99 -14.25 -21.90
CA VAL A 309 -11.72 -13.66 -21.45
C VAL A 309 -10.54 -13.91 -22.38
N ARG A 310 -10.66 -14.85 -23.32
CA ARG A 310 -9.56 -15.22 -24.22
C ARG A 310 -9.54 -14.31 -25.45
N VAL A 311 -8.62 -13.36 -25.47
CA VAL A 311 -8.41 -12.43 -26.58
C VAL A 311 -7.45 -13.05 -27.59
N LEU A 312 -7.92 -13.32 -28.81
CA LEU A 312 -7.07 -13.85 -29.87
C LEU A 312 -6.67 -12.73 -30.84
N VAL A 313 -5.36 -12.57 -31.04
CA VAL A 313 -4.79 -11.59 -31.98
C VAL A 313 -3.95 -12.25 -33.06
N THR A 314 -3.77 -11.53 -34.16
CA THR A 314 -2.81 -11.87 -35.22
C THR A 314 -1.86 -10.70 -35.45
N PHE A 315 -0.66 -11.00 -35.96
CA PHE A 315 0.36 -10.00 -36.29
C PHE A 315 0.42 -9.79 -37.79
N GLY A 316 0.45 -8.53 -38.22
CA GLY A 316 0.81 -8.17 -39.58
C GLY A 316 2.32 -8.33 -39.85
N ASP A 317 2.72 -8.11 -41.09
CA ASP A 317 4.12 -8.28 -41.55
C ASP A 317 5.09 -7.22 -40.97
N GLY A 318 4.57 -6.18 -40.32
CA GLY A 318 5.35 -5.08 -39.77
C GLY A 318 6.06 -5.37 -38.44
N ILE A 319 5.77 -6.49 -37.77
CA ILE A 319 6.40 -6.87 -36.48
C ILE A 319 7.25 -8.12 -36.69
N ALA A 320 8.54 -8.00 -36.41
CA ALA A 320 9.48 -9.10 -36.62
C ALA A 320 9.19 -10.27 -35.65
N PRO A 321 9.39 -11.54 -36.05
CA PRO A 321 9.06 -12.70 -35.21
C PRO A 321 9.69 -12.69 -33.81
N ASN A 322 10.90 -12.13 -33.66
CA ASN A 322 11.62 -11.98 -32.40
C ASN A 322 11.04 -10.88 -31.49
N GLU A 323 10.29 -9.93 -32.04
CA GLU A 323 9.66 -8.83 -31.30
C GLU A 323 8.28 -9.22 -30.75
N LYS A 324 7.60 -10.16 -31.42
CA LYS A 324 6.24 -10.63 -31.06
C LYS A 324 6.10 -11.01 -29.58
N PRO A 325 7.01 -11.78 -28.94
CA PRO A 325 6.84 -12.14 -27.53
C PRO A 325 6.87 -10.93 -26.58
N SER A 326 7.68 -9.92 -26.89
CA SER A 326 7.74 -8.69 -26.07
C SER A 326 6.48 -7.85 -26.26
N ALA A 327 6.06 -7.69 -27.53
CA ALA A 327 4.84 -6.98 -27.89
C ALA A 327 3.59 -7.64 -27.27
N MET A 328 3.48 -8.96 -27.32
CA MET A 328 2.40 -9.73 -26.67
C MET A 328 2.31 -9.43 -25.17
N ARG A 329 3.43 -9.54 -24.43
CA ARG A 329 3.45 -9.27 -23.00
C ARG A 329 3.10 -7.82 -22.66
N ALA A 330 3.56 -6.87 -23.48
CA ALA A 330 3.24 -5.46 -23.29
C ALA A 330 1.76 -5.17 -23.57
N LEU A 331 1.22 -5.72 -24.65
CA LEU A 331 -0.19 -5.59 -25.01
C LEU A 331 -1.11 -6.25 -23.99
N GLU A 332 -0.78 -7.46 -23.51
CA GLU A 332 -1.55 -8.13 -22.46
C GLU A 332 -1.64 -7.26 -21.19
N ARG A 333 -0.53 -6.63 -20.78
CA ARG A 333 -0.55 -5.68 -19.67
C ARG A 333 -1.45 -4.48 -19.94
N ALA A 334 -1.38 -3.90 -21.14
CA ALA A 334 -2.22 -2.78 -21.53
C ALA A 334 -3.72 -3.15 -21.50
N LEU A 335 -4.08 -4.34 -22.01
CA LEU A 335 -5.45 -4.86 -21.97
C LEU A 335 -5.93 -5.09 -20.53
N LYS A 336 -5.09 -5.68 -19.68
CA LYS A 336 -5.42 -5.92 -18.27
C LYS A 336 -5.62 -4.64 -17.47
N LEU A 337 -4.90 -3.57 -17.82
CA LEU A 337 -5.03 -2.26 -17.16
C LEU A 337 -6.19 -1.43 -17.72
N GLY A 338 -6.41 -1.48 -19.04
CA GLY A 338 -7.38 -0.62 -19.73
C GLY A 338 -8.79 -1.22 -19.89
N VAL A 339 -8.93 -2.54 -19.82
CA VAL A 339 -10.19 -3.24 -20.12
C VAL A 339 -10.65 -4.09 -18.94
N GLU A 340 -9.97 -5.20 -18.67
CA GLU A 340 -10.35 -6.19 -17.67
C GLU A 340 -9.13 -7.00 -17.26
N GLN A 341 -8.92 -7.15 -15.95
CA GLN A 341 -7.74 -7.77 -15.36
C GLN A 341 -7.61 -9.27 -15.69
N THR A 342 -8.74 -9.94 -15.94
CA THR A 342 -8.81 -11.39 -16.21
C THR A 342 -8.57 -11.77 -17.67
N LEU A 343 -8.43 -10.81 -18.59
CA LEU A 343 -8.19 -11.10 -20.01
C LEU A 343 -6.88 -11.88 -20.21
N GLN A 344 -6.91 -12.82 -21.16
CA GLN A 344 -5.75 -13.61 -21.55
C GLN A 344 -5.47 -13.42 -23.03
N LEU A 345 -4.26 -13.00 -23.38
CA LEU A 345 -3.88 -12.70 -24.76
C LEU A 345 -3.22 -13.91 -25.43
N TYR A 346 -3.80 -14.34 -26.54
CA TYR A 346 -3.29 -15.44 -27.36
C TYR A 346 -2.97 -14.95 -28.76
N HIS A 347 -1.94 -15.54 -29.35
CA HIS A 347 -1.62 -15.37 -30.75
C HIS A 347 -2.24 -16.50 -31.56
N GLU A 348 -2.78 -16.18 -32.75
CA GLU A 348 -3.29 -17.15 -33.70
C GLU A 348 -2.25 -18.26 -33.98
N GLN A 349 -2.68 -19.51 -33.77
CA GLN A 349 -1.87 -20.67 -34.14
C GLN A 349 -1.98 -20.89 -35.64
N LEU A 350 -0.91 -20.56 -36.37
CA LEU A 350 -0.78 -20.91 -37.78
C LEU A 350 -0.45 -22.39 -37.91
N LYS A 351 -1.38 -23.17 -38.47
CA LYS A 351 -1.14 -24.57 -38.79
C LYS A 351 -0.09 -24.67 -39.90
N ASP A 352 1.04 -25.32 -39.64
CA ASP A 352 2.09 -25.51 -40.64
C ASP A 352 1.51 -26.27 -41.85
N GLN A 353 1.46 -25.61 -43.01
CA GLN A 353 0.96 -26.17 -44.26
C GLN A 353 2.04 -26.92 -45.06
N ASN A 354 3.29 -26.96 -44.60
CA ASN A 354 4.35 -27.68 -45.30
C ASN A 354 4.15 -29.20 -45.22
N ALA A 355 3.82 -29.81 -46.36
CA ALA A 355 3.68 -31.26 -46.49
C ALA A 355 4.96 -32.03 -46.11
N ILE A 356 6.15 -31.42 -46.26
CA ILE A 356 7.45 -32.07 -46.00
C ILE A 356 7.74 -32.24 -44.49
N ARG A 357 7.18 -31.37 -43.64
CA ARG A 357 7.41 -31.38 -42.18
C ARG A 357 6.32 -32.13 -41.40
N ARG A 358 5.38 -32.76 -42.10
CA ARG A 358 4.24 -33.51 -41.54
C ARG A 358 4.45 -35.04 -41.53
N LEU A 359 5.70 -35.51 -41.66
CA LEU A 359 6.03 -36.95 -41.57
C LEU A 359 5.98 -37.45 -40.13
#